data_AF-A0A2P8DQ85-F1
#
_entry.id   AF-A0A2P8DQ85-F1
#
_cell.length_a   1.000
_cell.length_b   1.000
_cell.length_c   1.000
_cell.angle_alpha   90.00
_cell.angle_beta   90.00
_cell.angle_gamma   90.00
#
_symmetry.space_group_name_H-M   'P 1'
#
loop_
_entity.id
_entity.type
_entity.pdbx_description
1 polymer ?
#
loop_
_entity_poly.entity_id
_entity_poly.type
_entity_poly.pdbx_seq_one_letter_code
_entity_poly.pdbx_strand_id
1 'polypeptide(L)' 'MTQWWRSKPLGALTASEIVAVLERLAQDAPDDAALEMALRRELTRAAHEEWMFDDDSGAGTGGTASLVA' A
#
# COMPACT_ATOMS: atom_id res chain seq x y z
N MET A 1 11.91 23.57 -2.71
CA MET A 1 12.19 22.36 -1.90
C MET A 1 12.52 21.24 -2.88
N THR A 2 13.69 20.63 -2.72
CA THR A 2 14.22 19.61 -3.63
C THR A 2 13.27 18.42 -3.71
N GLN A 3 12.96 17.95 -4.92
CA GLN A 3 12.05 16.83 -5.18
C GLN A 3 12.71 15.50 -4.79
N TRP A 4 12.92 15.31 -3.49
CA TRP A 4 13.57 14.14 -2.90
C TRP A 4 12.90 12.83 -3.33
N TRP A 5 11.60 12.86 -3.59
CA TRP A 5 10.82 11.74 -4.11
C TRP A 5 11.17 11.33 -5.55
N ARG A 6 11.76 12.21 -6.37
CA ARG A 6 12.26 11.85 -7.71
C ARG A 6 13.57 11.07 -7.68
N SER A 7 14.24 11.04 -6.53
CA SER A 7 15.52 10.35 -6.36
C SER A 7 15.35 8.90 -5.88
N LYS A 8 14.13 8.51 -5.48
CA LYS A 8 13.81 7.19 -4.94
C LYS A 8 12.84 6.49 -5.89
N PRO A 9 13.05 5.20 -6.23
CA PRO A 9 12.09 4.48 -7.06
C PRO A 9 10.78 4.34 -6.30
N LEU A 10 9.64 4.45 -7.02
CA LEU A 10 8.31 4.36 -6.43
C LEU A 10 8.12 3.08 -5.60
N GLY A 11 8.68 1.97 -6.09
CA GLY A 11 8.63 0.68 -5.42
C GLY A 11 9.34 0.62 -4.06
N ALA A 12 10.18 1.60 -3.73
CA ALA A 12 10.87 1.67 -2.44
C ALA A 12 10.22 2.65 -1.46
N LEU A 13 9.15 3.35 -1.86
CA LEU A 13 8.43 4.28 -0.99
C LEU A 13 7.46 3.54 -0.08
N THR A 14 7.37 3.97 1.17
CA THR A 14 6.35 3.47 2.10
C THR A 14 4.99 4.09 1.79
N ALA A 15 3.89 3.50 2.29
CA ALA A 15 2.55 4.05 2.13
C ALA A 15 2.47 5.52 2.58
N SER A 16 3.08 5.85 3.72
CA SER A 16 3.13 7.23 4.25
C SER A 16 3.92 8.18 3.34
N GLU A 17 5.04 7.72 2.78
CA GLU A 17 5.83 8.52 1.82
C GLU A 17 5.04 8.76 0.53
N ILE A 18 4.33 7.74 0.02
CA ILE A 18 3.51 7.86 -1.20
C ILE A 18 2.37 8.87 -1.01
N VAL A 19 1.70 8.88 0.15
CA VAL A 19 0.67 9.89 0.47
C VAL A 19 1.24 11.30 0.45
N ALA A 20 2.39 11.53 1.10
CA ALA A 20 3.05 12.83 1.10
C ALA A 20 3.45 13.29 -0.32
N VAL A 21 3.81 12.35 -1.21
CA VAL A 21 4.12 12.64 -2.61
C VAL A 21 2.85 12.98 -3.40
N LEU A 22 1.72 12.30 -3.17
CA LEU A 22 0.44 12.62 -3.81
C LEU A 22 -0.05 14.03 -3.45
N GLU A 23 0.04 14.43 -2.18
CA GLU A 23 -0.31 15.79 -1.74
C GLU A 23 0.57 16.85 -2.40
N ARG A 24 1.88 16.54 -2.55
CA ARG A 24 2.83 17.41 -3.24
C ARG A 24 2.53 17.48 -4.74
N LEU A 25 2.17 16.36 -5.36
CA LEU A 25 1.87 16.28 -6.79
C LEU A 25 0.67 17.16 -7.15
N ALA A 26 -0.38 17.15 -6.32
CA ALA A 26 -1.55 18.01 -6.51
C ALA A 26 -1.21 19.51 -6.49
N GLN A 27 -0.12 19.90 -5.82
CA GLN A 27 0.37 21.29 -5.76
C GLN A 27 1.34 21.60 -6.92
N ASP A 28 2.26 20.69 -7.23
CA ASP A 28 3.39 20.93 -8.14
C ASP A 28 3.07 20.57 -9.61
N ALA A 29 2.18 19.59 -9.85
CA ALA A 29 1.82 19.10 -11.19
C ALA A 29 0.40 18.47 -11.20
N PRO A 30 -0.66 19.27 -11.04
CA PRO A 30 -2.04 18.77 -10.99
C PRO A 30 -2.52 18.10 -12.28
N ASP A 31 -1.86 18.39 -13.41
CA ASP A 31 -2.23 17.83 -14.72
C ASP A 31 -1.56 16.46 -15.01
N ASP A 32 -0.63 16.02 -14.16
CA ASP A 32 0.09 14.75 -14.36
C ASP A 32 -0.68 13.57 -13.75
N ALA A 33 -1.82 13.27 -14.37
CA ALA A 33 -2.70 12.16 -13.98
C ALA A 33 -2.00 10.80 -14.11
N ALA A 34 -1.02 10.66 -15.01
CA ALA A 34 -0.26 9.42 -15.19
C ALA A 34 0.59 9.10 -13.96
N LEU A 35 1.30 10.12 -13.43
CA LEU A 35 2.07 9.99 -12.20
C LEU A 35 1.16 9.77 -10.97
N GLU A 36 0.03 10.45 -10.90
CA GLU A 36 -0.97 10.27 -9.83
C GLU A 36 -1.50 8.83 -9.78
N MET A 37 -1.87 8.26 -10.94
CA MET A 37 -2.33 6.87 -11.03
C MET A 37 -1.24 5.88 -10.64
N ALA A 38 0.01 6.10 -11.07
CA ALA A 38 1.14 5.25 -10.70
C ALA A 38 1.36 5.24 -9.18
N LEU A 39 1.34 6.42 -8.54
CA LEU A 39 1.47 6.56 -7.09
C LEU A 39 0.31 5.90 -6.35
N ARG A 40 -0.94 6.06 -6.80
CA ARG A 40 -2.10 5.39 -6.20
C ARG A 40 -2.00 3.87 -6.27
N ARG A 41 -1.55 3.32 -7.39
CA ARG A 41 -1.35 1.88 -7.54
C ARG A 41 -0.30 1.37 -6.55
N GLU A 42 0.80 2.09 -6.41
CA GLU A 42 1.88 1.75 -5.48
C GLU A 42 1.42 1.89 -4.02
N LEU A 43 0.58 2.88 -3.70
CA LEU A 43 -0.04 3.01 -2.39
C LEU A 43 -0.88 1.78 -2.05
N THR A 44 -1.68 1.27 -2.99
CA THR A 44 -2.46 0.05 -2.80
C THR A 44 -1.55 -1.16 -2.55
N ARG A 45 -0.44 -1.28 -3.29
CA ARG A 45 0.53 -2.37 -3.08
C ARG A 45 1.17 -2.29 -1.69
N ALA A 46 1.69 -1.12 -1.32
CA ALA A 46 2.36 -0.90 -0.03
C ALA A 46 1.40 -1.10 1.16
N ALA A 47 0.16 -0.63 1.06
CA ALA A 47 -0.86 -0.85 2.08
C ALA A 47 -1.26 -2.33 2.20
N HIS A 48 -1.33 -3.05 1.07
CA HIS A 48 -1.59 -4.49 1.07
C HIS A 48 -0.42 -5.29 1.67
N GLU A 49 0.83 -4.91 1.39
CA GLU A 49 2.01 -5.50 2.02
C GLU A 49 2.02 -5.26 3.54
N GLU A 50 1.57 -4.09 4.00
CA GLU A 50 1.43 -3.76 5.43
C GLU A 50 0.29 -4.56 6.10
N TRP A 51 -0.84 -4.76 5.41
CA TRP A 51 -1.98 -5.52 5.93
C TRP A 51 -1.80 -7.04 5.89
N MET A 52 -1.02 -7.59 4.96
CA MET A 52 -0.75 -9.04 4.87
C MET A 52 0.09 -9.57 6.05
N PHE A 53 0.56 -8.71 6.95
CA PHE A 53 1.23 -9.12 8.20
C PHE A 53 0.29 -9.35 9.39
N ASP A 54 -1.02 -9.09 9.26
CA ASP A 54 -2.00 -9.31 10.35
C ASP A 54 -2.76 -10.65 10.23
N ASP A 55 -2.61 -11.41 9.14
CA ASP A 55 -3.29 -12.71 8.91
C ASP A 55 -2.36 -13.92 9.14
N ASP A 56 -1.64 -13.95 10.27
CA ASP A 56 -1.07 -15.20 10.82
C ASP A 56 -1.26 -15.23 12.34
N SER A 57 -2.50 -15.10 12.79
CA SER A 57 -2.86 -15.36 14.19
C SER A 57 -4.34 -15.73 14.32
N GLY A 58 -4.69 -16.99 14.00
CA GLY A 58 -5.87 -17.59 14.62
C GLY A 58 -6.57 -18.72 13.89
N ALA A 59 -6.25 -19.94 14.34
CA ALA A 59 -7.12 -21.10 14.42
C ALA A 59 -7.39 -21.87 13.12
N GLY A 60 -6.56 -22.90 12.94
CA GLY A 60 -6.89 -24.08 12.17
C GLY A 60 -8.29 -24.60 12.50
N THR A 61 -8.94 -25.04 11.44
CA THR A 61 -10.28 -25.62 11.40
C THR A 61 -10.38 -26.82 12.35
N GLY A 62 -10.79 -26.58 13.58
CA GLY A 62 -11.26 -27.58 14.54
C GLY A 62 -12.65 -28.08 14.17
N GLY A 63 -12.79 -28.69 13.00
CA GLY A 63 -14.02 -29.36 12.56
C GLY A 63 -14.07 -30.80 13.06
N THR A 64 -14.13 -31.02 14.38
CA THR A 64 -14.40 -32.35 14.96
C THR A 64 -15.55 -32.26 15.97
N ALA A 65 -16.74 -31.91 15.50
CA ALA A 65 -17.95 -32.02 16.31
C ALA A 65 -19.16 -32.32 15.44
N SER A 66 -19.22 -33.54 14.92
CA SER A 66 -20.46 -34.34 14.80
C SER A 66 -20.19 -35.61 13.98
N LEU A 67 -20.45 -36.78 14.57
CA LEU A 67 -21.64 -37.59 14.28
C LEU A 67 -21.35 -39.11 14.32
N VAL A 68 -22.04 -39.79 15.26
CA VAL A 68 -22.52 -41.19 15.26
C VAL A 68 -21.51 -42.34 15.38
N ALA A 69 -21.58 -43.03 16.53
CA ALA A 69 -21.74 -44.48 16.62
C ALA A 69 -22.52 -44.82 17.91
#